data_AF-A0A814T9F9-F1
#
_entry.id   AF-A0A814T9F9-F1
#
_cell.length_a   1.000
_cell.length_b   1.000
_cell.length_c   1.000
_cell.angle_alpha   90.00
_cell.angle_beta   90.00
_cell.angle_gamma   90.00
#
_symmetry.space_group_name_H-M   'P 1'
#
loop_
_entity.id
_entity.type
_entity.pdbx_description
1 polymer ?
#
loop_
_entity_poly.entity_id
_entity_poly.type
_entity_poly.pdbx_seq_one_letter_code
_entity_poly.pdbx_strand_id
1 'polypeptide(L)'
;MSDQAANQSVGIAGFGVQSTTPIKASPERVWEAMVDKMYNTSKYLPVTDVKVTEKDHAKEIYREMTINGTVLRENIYFDKSRFQIRADLLDHDKVHFNVYNPDTGLLEYWEADKNGERVSWNVPKQVILNAMQKTKEAAEADK
;
A
#
# COMPACT_ATOMS: atom_id res chain seq x y z
N MET A 1 -12.99 -27.31 -24.43
CA MET A 1 -13.07 -27.39 -22.95
C MET A 1 -12.12 -26.32 -22.43
N SER A 2 -12.52 -25.06 -22.60
CA SER A 2 -13.09 -24.19 -21.57
C SER A 2 -12.02 -23.68 -20.60
N ASP A 3 -11.34 -22.62 -21.05
CA ASP A 3 -10.54 -21.72 -20.23
C ASP A 3 -11.40 -21.19 -19.08
N GLN A 4 -11.12 -21.65 -17.87
CA GLN A 4 -11.55 -20.96 -16.67
C GLN A 4 -10.52 -19.85 -16.38
N ALA A 5 -10.66 -18.73 -17.07
CA ALA A 5 -10.22 -17.46 -16.50
C ALA A 5 -11.06 -17.25 -15.23
N ALA A 6 -10.42 -17.38 -14.07
CA ALA A 6 -11.05 -17.12 -12.79
C ALA A 6 -11.71 -15.74 -12.83
N ASN A 7 -13.03 -15.73 -12.75
CA ASN A 7 -13.84 -14.54 -12.55
C ASN A 7 -13.54 -13.99 -11.15
N GLN A 8 -12.45 -13.23 -11.04
CA GLN A 8 -11.99 -12.58 -9.81
C GLN A 8 -12.91 -11.39 -9.55
N SER A 9 -13.67 -11.45 -8.46
CA SER A 9 -14.75 -10.53 -8.10
C SER A 9 -14.41 -9.04 -8.29
N VAL A 10 -15.23 -8.33 -9.08
CA VAL A 10 -15.21 -6.87 -9.24
C VAL A 10 -15.82 -6.20 -7.98
N GLY A 11 -15.09 -6.26 -6.86
CA GLY A 11 -15.50 -5.61 -5.61
C GLY A 11 -14.73 -4.31 -5.35
N ILE A 12 -15.36 -3.34 -4.69
CA ILE A 12 -14.66 -2.18 -4.14
C ILE A 12 -13.97 -2.54 -2.82
N ALA A 13 -12.96 -1.76 -2.44
CA ALA A 13 -12.21 -1.96 -1.20
C ALA A 13 -13.06 -1.78 0.07
N GLY A 14 -14.09 -0.93 0.05
CA GLY A 14 -14.95 -0.70 1.21
C GLY A 14 -14.12 -0.21 2.39
N PHE A 15 -14.33 -0.74 3.59
CA PHE A 15 -13.60 -0.31 4.80
C PHE A 15 -12.15 -0.82 4.90
N GLY A 16 -11.66 -1.52 3.88
CA GLY A 16 -10.28 -2.00 3.85
C GLY A 16 -10.15 -3.38 3.22
N VAL A 17 -8.91 -3.72 2.89
CA VAL A 17 -8.56 -5.00 2.28
C VAL A 17 -7.45 -5.62 3.11
N GLN A 18 -7.62 -6.90 3.45
CA GLN A 18 -6.58 -7.71 4.06
C GLN A 18 -6.05 -8.71 3.02
N SER A 19 -4.75 -8.99 3.05
CA SER A 19 -4.18 -10.08 2.28
C SER A 19 -4.76 -11.43 2.75
N THR A 20 -4.90 -12.38 1.83
CA THR A 20 -5.52 -13.68 2.14
C THR A 20 -4.51 -14.73 2.60
N THR A 21 -3.22 -14.48 2.39
CA THR A 21 -2.16 -15.42 2.77
C THR A 21 -1.08 -14.70 3.57
N PRO A 22 -0.53 -15.35 4.61
CA PRO A 22 0.63 -14.82 5.31
C PRO A 22 1.84 -14.70 4.39
N ILE A 23 2.63 -13.65 4.60
CA ILE A 23 3.93 -13.47 3.96
C ILE A 23 4.94 -14.37 4.65
N LYS A 24 5.68 -15.17 3.87
CA LYS A 24 6.66 -16.13 4.39
C LYS A 24 8.06 -15.49 4.41
N ALA A 25 8.23 -14.41 5.17
CA ALA A 25 9.49 -13.71 5.36
C ALA A 25 9.58 -13.17 6.80
N SER A 26 10.75 -12.72 7.25
CA SER A 26 10.85 -12.07 8.55
C SER A 26 10.11 -10.72 8.56
N PRO A 27 9.61 -10.25 9.72
CA PRO A 27 9.00 -8.92 9.81
C PRO A 27 9.87 -7.79 9.25
N GLU A 28 11.20 -7.88 9.44
CA GLU A 28 12.15 -6.91 8.91
C GLU A 28 12.13 -6.86 7.38
N ARG A 29 12.10 -8.02 6.71
CA ARG A 29 12.02 -8.10 5.25
C ARG A 29 10.69 -7.56 4.71
N VAL A 30 9.59 -7.84 5.40
CA VAL A 30 8.29 -7.28 5.04
C VAL A 30 8.30 -5.77 5.18
N TRP A 31 8.87 -5.25 6.26
CA TRP A 31 9.02 -3.81 6.47
C TRP A 31 9.86 -3.16 5.37
N GLU A 32 11.01 -3.74 5.01
CA GLU A 32 11.86 -3.28 3.92
C GLU A 32 11.10 -3.22 2.59
N ALA A 33 10.32 -4.26 2.27
CA ALA A 33 9.48 -4.27 1.06
C ALA A 33 8.36 -3.22 1.10
N MET A 34 7.76 -2.97 2.27
CA MET A 34 6.75 -1.92 2.44
C MET A 34 7.35 -0.52 2.22
N VAL A 35 8.56 -0.28 2.73
CA VAL A 35 9.30 0.97 2.54
C VAL A 35 9.75 1.10 1.09
N ASP A 36 10.33 0.06 0.50
CA ASP A 36 10.73 0.02 -0.92
C ASP A 36 9.57 0.39 -1.84
N LYS A 37 8.35 -0.09 -1.53
CA LYS A 37 7.16 0.30 -2.27
C LYS A 37 6.91 1.80 -2.28
N MET A 38 7.18 2.51 -1.19
CA MET A 38 6.97 3.96 -1.15
C MET A 38 7.96 4.71 -2.03
N TYR A 39 9.22 4.30 -2.03
CA TYR A 39 10.29 4.90 -2.84
C TYR A 39 10.22 4.49 -4.31
N ASN A 40 9.86 3.24 -4.59
CA ASN A 40 9.85 2.62 -5.92
C ASN A 40 8.41 2.29 -6.38
N THR A 41 7.49 3.23 -6.18
CA THR A 41 6.03 3.01 -6.30
C THR A 41 5.61 2.39 -7.64
N SER A 42 6.24 2.77 -8.76
CA SER A 42 5.93 2.25 -10.10
C SER A 42 6.20 0.75 -10.28
N LYS A 43 7.07 0.14 -9.45
CA LYS A 43 7.26 -1.32 -9.44
C LYS A 43 6.01 -2.04 -8.89
N TYR A 44 5.29 -1.39 -7.97
CA TYR A 44 4.19 -1.99 -7.21
C TYR A 44 2.81 -1.56 -7.68
N LEU A 45 2.67 -0.34 -8.19
CA LEU A 45 1.39 0.25 -8.62
C LEU A 45 1.48 0.74 -10.07
N PRO A 46 0.37 0.72 -10.83
CA PRO A 46 0.30 1.26 -12.18
C PRO A 46 0.24 2.79 -12.16
N VAL A 47 1.38 3.43 -11.86
CA VAL A 47 1.52 4.89 -11.76
C VAL A 47 2.66 5.39 -12.63
N THR A 48 2.60 6.67 -13.02
CA THR A 48 3.64 7.36 -13.78
C THR A 48 4.12 8.61 -13.04
N ASP A 49 5.19 9.24 -13.55
CA ASP A 49 5.69 10.54 -13.08
C ASP A 49 5.98 10.61 -11.58
N VAL A 50 6.43 9.48 -11.01
CA VAL A 50 6.70 9.35 -9.57
C VAL A 50 7.90 10.21 -9.22
N LYS A 51 7.70 11.16 -8.31
CA LYS A 51 8.74 11.95 -7.67
C LYS A 51 8.68 11.72 -6.18
N VAL A 52 9.82 11.42 -5.58
CA VAL A 52 9.95 11.24 -4.14
C VAL A 52 10.98 12.23 -3.63
N THR A 53 10.67 12.90 -2.51
CA THR A 53 11.55 13.84 -1.83
C THR A 53 11.63 13.46 -0.37
N GLU A 54 12.83 13.20 0.12
CA GLU A 54 13.06 12.97 1.55
C GLU A 54 12.90 14.28 2.31
N LYS A 55 12.29 14.20 3.51
CA LYS A 55 12.24 15.33 4.44
C LYS A 55 13.31 15.17 5.52
N ASP A 56 13.64 16.26 6.21
CA ASP A 56 14.80 16.42 7.12
C ASP A 56 14.93 15.35 8.22
N HIS A 57 13.89 14.56 8.46
CA HIS A 57 13.93 13.38 9.31
C HIS A 57 13.50 12.18 8.48
N ALA A 58 14.44 11.26 8.19
CA ALA A 58 14.33 10.05 7.33
C ALA A 58 13.15 9.08 7.60
N LYS A 59 12.16 9.47 8.40
CA LYS A 59 10.88 8.81 8.67
C LYS A 59 9.72 9.45 7.92
N GLU A 60 9.99 10.42 7.04
CA GLU A 60 8.98 11.07 6.21
C GLU A 60 9.50 11.30 4.79
N ILE A 61 8.64 11.03 3.82
CA ILE A 61 8.84 11.46 2.43
C ILE A 61 7.62 12.25 1.96
N TYR A 62 7.87 13.16 1.02
CA TYR A 62 6.86 13.66 0.11
C TYR A 62 6.87 12.83 -1.17
N ARG A 63 5.68 12.47 -1.67
CA ARG A 63 5.52 11.80 -2.96
C ARG A 63 4.51 12.55 -3.83
N GLU A 64 4.87 12.75 -5.09
CA GLU A 64 3.96 13.12 -6.17
C GLU A 64 3.94 11.99 -7.20
N MET A 65 2.75 11.59 -7.67
CA MET A 65 2.62 10.58 -8.72
C MET A 65 1.35 10.80 -9.55
N THR A 66 1.35 10.31 -10.78
CA THR A 66 0.16 10.30 -11.64
C THR A 66 -0.49 8.91 -11.60
N ILE A 67 -1.76 8.87 -11.21
CA ILE A 67 -2.60 7.67 -11.23
C ILE A 67 -3.83 7.92 -12.10
N ASN A 68 -4.01 7.12 -13.16
CA ASN A 68 -5.11 7.26 -14.11
C ASN A 68 -5.32 8.71 -14.62
N GLY A 69 -4.22 9.43 -14.88
CA GLY A 69 -4.24 10.82 -15.35
C GLY A 69 -4.49 11.89 -14.26
N THR A 70 -4.64 11.48 -13.00
CA THR A 70 -4.78 12.39 -11.85
C THR A 70 -3.46 12.46 -11.08
N VAL A 71 -3.01 13.66 -10.75
CA VAL A 71 -1.84 13.86 -9.88
C VAL A 71 -2.27 13.69 -8.42
N LEU A 72 -1.62 12.78 -7.71
CA LEU A 72 -1.77 12.59 -6.27
C LEU A 72 -0.51 13.06 -5.55
N ARG A 73 -0.69 13.80 -4.47
CA ARG A 73 0.39 14.28 -3.60
C ARG A 73 0.19 13.79 -2.18
N GLU A 74 1.24 13.28 -1.57
CA GLU A 74 1.17 12.63 -0.27
C GLU A 74 2.36 13.01 0.61
N ASN A 75 2.10 13.21 1.90
CA ASN A 75 3.12 13.09 2.94
C ASN A 75 3.06 11.69 3.54
N ILE A 76 4.15 10.95 3.50
CA ILE A 76 4.20 9.55 3.90
C ILE A 76 5.09 9.40 5.11
N TYR A 77 4.55 8.82 6.17
CA TYR A 77 5.19 8.60 7.46
C TYR A 77 5.43 7.12 7.70
N PHE A 78 6.63 6.80 8.17
CA PHE A 78 7.06 5.44 8.45
C PHE A 78 7.14 5.18 9.96
N ASP A 79 6.29 4.28 10.47
CA ASP A 79 6.33 3.81 11.86
C ASP A 79 6.70 2.32 11.90
N LYS A 80 8.01 2.04 11.96
CA LYS A 80 8.54 0.66 12.06
C LYS A 80 8.06 -0.05 13.32
N SER A 81 7.85 0.68 14.43
CA SER A 81 7.45 0.05 15.70
C SER A 81 6.05 -0.58 15.63
N ARG A 82 5.21 -0.07 14.74
CA ARG A 82 3.85 -0.55 14.46
C ARG A 82 3.73 -1.28 13.12
N PHE A 83 4.84 -1.45 12.38
CA PHE A 83 4.83 -1.94 11.00
C PHE A 83 3.78 -1.23 10.14
N GLN A 84 3.70 0.10 10.28
CA GLN A 84 2.67 0.93 9.67
C GLN A 84 3.29 2.01 8.80
N ILE A 85 2.71 2.18 7.61
CA ILE A 85 2.91 3.34 6.75
C ILE A 85 1.61 4.13 6.70
N ARG A 86 1.70 5.43 6.94
CA ARG A 86 0.59 6.39 6.86
C ARG A 86 0.89 7.36 5.72
N ALA A 87 0.00 7.47 4.75
CA ALA A 87 0.08 8.45 3.66
C ALA A 87 -1.06 9.46 3.78
N ASP A 88 -0.74 10.71 4.09
CA ASP A 88 -1.70 11.81 4.14
C ASP A 88 -1.81 12.41 2.75
N LEU A 89 -2.98 12.29 2.13
CA LEU A 89 -3.24 12.80 0.79
C LEU A 89 -3.41 14.32 0.91
N LEU A 90 -2.57 15.12 0.26
CA LEU A 90 -2.55 16.58 0.50
C LEU A 90 -3.69 17.32 -0.20
N ASP A 91 -4.16 16.76 -1.31
CA ASP A 91 -5.25 17.30 -2.11
C ASP A 91 -6.61 16.69 -1.72
N HIS A 92 -6.65 15.85 -0.68
CA HIS A 92 -7.84 15.13 -0.24
C HIS A 92 -7.91 15.08 1.29
N ASP A 93 -9.08 15.23 1.91
CA ASP A 93 -9.25 15.06 3.37
C ASP A 93 -9.21 13.56 3.78
N LYS A 94 -8.18 12.83 3.33
CA LYS A 94 -8.05 11.37 3.41
C LYS A 94 -6.64 10.94 3.80
N VAL A 95 -6.57 9.79 4.47
CA VAL A 95 -5.33 9.14 4.89
C VAL A 95 -5.36 7.67 4.48
N HIS A 96 -4.32 7.20 3.81
CA HIS A 96 -4.15 5.77 3.52
C HIS A 96 -3.21 5.13 4.53
N PHE A 97 -3.61 3.95 5.01
CA PHE A 97 -2.82 3.13 5.89
C PHE A 97 -2.44 1.83 5.20
N ASN A 98 -1.20 1.42 5.41
CA ASN A 98 -0.67 0.14 4.98
C ASN A 98 0.05 -0.48 6.17
N VAL A 99 -0.54 -1.55 6.73
CA VAL A 99 -0.15 -2.15 8.00
C VAL A 99 0.23 -3.61 7.78
N TYR A 100 1.33 -4.05 8.38
CA TYR A 100 1.67 -5.46 8.51
C TYR A 100 1.49 -5.92 9.95
N ASN A 101 0.80 -7.04 10.15
CA ASN A 101 0.66 -7.66 11.46
C ASN A 101 1.67 -8.83 11.57
N PRO A 102 2.74 -8.71 12.37
CA PRO A 102 3.78 -9.73 12.48
C PRO A 102 3.31 -11.04 13.13
N ASP A 103 2.26 -11.02 13.95
CA ASP A 103 1.71 -12.22 14.60
C ASP A 103 0.95 -13.10 13.61
N THR A 104 0.29 -12.48 12.62
CA THR A 104 -0.51 -13.18 11.60
C THR A 104 0.20 -13.32 10.25
N GLY A 105 1.21 -12.48 10.00
CA GLY A 105 1.89 -12.37 8.71
C GLY A 105 1.05 -11.69 7.61
N LEU A 106 -0.04 -11.01 7.96
CA LEU A 106 -0.98 -10.42 7.00
C LEU A 106 -0.76 -8.91 6.82
N LEU A 107 -1.01 -8.43 5.60
CA LEU A 107 -1.10 -7.01 5.28
C LEU A 107 -2.56 -6.54 5.33
N GLU A 108 -2.80 -5.32 5.80
CA GLU A 108 -4.10 -4.64 5.71
C GLU A 108 -3.93 -3.22 5.19
N TYR A 109 -4.70 -2.86 4.16
CA TYR A 109 -4.73 -1.50 3.62
C TYR A 109 -6.13 -0.93 3.80
N TRP A 110 -6.22 0.32 4.22
CA TRP A 110 -7.50 0.97 4.49
C TRP A 110 -7.37 2.49 4.39
N GLU A 111 -8.51 3.17 4.21
CA GLU A 111 -8.60 4.63 4.14
C GLU A 111 -9.29 5.17 5.41
N ALA A 112 -8.80 6.31 5.88
CA ALA A 112 -9.40 7.10 6.94
C ALA A 112 -9.74 8.51 6.44
N ASP A 113 -10.63 9.19 7.14
CA ASP A 113 -10.73 10.65 7.03
C ASP A 113 -9.61 11.35 7.83
N LYS A 114 -9.58 12.69 7.79
CA LYS A 114 -8.60 13.50 8.52
C LYS A 114 -8.67 13.38 10.06
N ASN A 115 -9.78 12.86 10.60
CA ASN A 115 -9.94 12.61 12.03
C ASN A 115 -9.41 11.23 12.43
N GLY A 116 -9.00 10.42 11.44
CA GLY A 116 -8.52 9.05 11.65
C GLY A 116 -9.65 8.02 11.69
N GLU A 117 -10.88 8.40 11.34
CA GLU A 117 -11.99 7.45 11.27
C GLU A 117 -11.92 6.66 9.97
N ARG A 118 -12.01 5.32 10.06
CA ARG A 118 -11.97 4.45 8.89
C ARG A 118 -13.22 4.68 8.03
N VAL A 119 -13.01 4.92 6.74
CA VAL A 119 -14.07 5.27 5.77
C VAL A 119 -14.11 4.26 4.62
N SER A 120 -15.23 4.23 3.90
CA SER A 120 -15.35 3.40 2.70
C SER A 120 -14.47 3.94 1.57
N TRP A 121 -13.50 3.14 1.15
CA TRP A 121 -12.58 3.42 0.06
C TRP A 121 -13.14 2.92 -1.27
N ASN A 122 -13.47 3.86 -2.16
CA ASN A 122 -14.06 3.55 -3.46
C ASN A 122 -13.00 3.29 -4.54
N VAL A 123 -12.20 2.24 -4.35
CA VAL A 123 -11.24 1.74 -5.34
C VAL A 123 -11.45 0.26 -5.61
N PRO A 124 -11.11 -0.25 -6.80
CA PRO A 124 -11.19 -1.68 -7.06
C PRO A 124 -10.30 -2.46 -6.10
N LYS A 125 -10.88 -3.41 -5.36
CA LYS A 125 -10.19 -4.28 -4.39
C LYS A 125 -8.97 -4.95 -5.02
N GLN A 126 -9.07 -5.33 -6.30
CA GLN A 126 -7.99 -6.01 -7.01
C GLN A 126 -6.72 -5.16 -7.15
N VAL A 127 -6.83 -3.84 -7.28
CA VAL A 127 -5.66 -2.95 -7.36
C VAL A 127 -4.84 -3.04 -6.07
N ILE A 128 -5.53 -3.08 -4.92
CA ILE A 128 -4.90 -3.21 -3.61
C ILE A 128 -4.28 -4.60 -3.44
N LEU A 129 -5.02 -5.66 -3.80
CA LEU A 129 -4.51 -7.03 -3.73
C LEU A 129 -3.26 -7.23 -4.59
N ASN A 130 -3.22 -6.65 -5.79
CA ASN A 130 -2.04 -6.70 -6.67
C ASN A 130 -0.84 -5.99 -6.02
N ALA A 131 -1.05 -4.84 -5.38
CA ALA A 131 0.00 -4.12 -4.67
C ALA A 131 0.54 -4.94 -3.48
N MET A 132 -0.35 -5.55 -2.69
CA MET A 132 0.03 -6.45 -1.59
C MET A 132 0.82 -7.66 -2.09
N GLN A 133 0.38 -8.27 -3.20
CA GLN A 133 1.05 -9.42 -3.80
C GLN A 133 2.47 -9.08 -4.23
N LYS A 134 2.69 -7.92 -4.86
CA LYS A 134 4.03 -7.46 -5.21
C LYS A 134 4.90 -7.14 -4.00
N THR A 135 4.33 -6.57 -2.93
CA THR A 135 5.05 -6.39 -1.65
C THR A 135 5.46 -7.74 -1.06
N LYS A 136 4.57 -8.74 -1.11
CA LYS A 136 4.89 -10.10 -0.68
C LYS A 136 6.02 -10.71 -1.49
N GLU A 137 5.97 -10.61 -2.82
CA GLU A 137 7.02 -11.11 -3.71
C GLU A 137 8.38 -10.47 -3.41
N ALA A 138 8.41 -9.14 -3.24
CA ALA A 138 9.63 -8.43 -2.87
C ALA A 138 10.19 -8.88 -1.51
N ALA A 139 9.33 -9.09 -0.50
CA ALA A 139 9.75 -9.56 0.81
C ALA A 139 10.29 -11.01 0.79
N GLU A 140 9.81 -11.84 -0.14
CA GLU A 140 10.17 -13.25 -0.23
C GLU A 140 11.29 -13.57 -1.24
N ALA A 141 11.74 -12.60 -2.04
CA ALA A 141 12.66 -12.82 -3.17
C ALA A 141 14.08 -13.25 -2.79
N ASP A 142 14.54 -12.96 -1.57
CA ASP A 142 15.92 -13.18 -1.12
C ASP A 142 16.00 -14.21 0.04
N LYS A 143 15.39 -15.39 -0.16
CA LYS A 143 15.49 -16.52 0.77
C LYS A 143 16.77 -17.31 0.60
#